data_AF-A0A7Y7NXP8-F1
#
_entry.id   AF-A0A7Y7NXP8-F1
#
_cell.length_a   1.000
_cell.length_b   1.000
_cell.length_c   1.000
_cell.angle_alpha   90.00
_cell.angle_beta   90.00
_cell.angle_gamma   90.00
#
_symmetry.space_group_name_H-M   'P 1'
#
loop_
_entity.id
_entity.type
_entity.pdbx_description
1 polymer ?
#
loop_
_entity_poly.entity_id
_entity_poly.type
_entity_poly.pdbx_seq_one_letter_code
_entity_poly.pdbx_strand_id
1 'polypeptide(L)'
;MNLEYKRCPFCAEEIKMAAIKCKHCGEKLESVENTLTINCEACNFIYSNRLITCPKCGKKNIQEKFKTKNEEVLNKIHKNNNRKKIVILIISIIIIIPVVLFFIFPPLKDSKENNWKGKIYKDENDLGQYESYAGSMIKVNYSNNWIGSYGVSLIGNDKIKILIFDKLLRYEGKKAVNIILDTLNFPPNTSEFIIGSCLRNKKLDEEIIAILDNNQPLDVDTLKFFLRAYRANCTTEKFEQIDIKGIEYVNVGKD
;
A
#
# COMPACT_ATOMS: atom_id res chain seq x y z
N MET A 1 13.51 43.04 -21.78
CA MET A 1 12.85 42.68 -20.50
C MET A 1 13.90 42.04 -19.62
N ASN A 2 14.22 42.62 -18.46
CA ASN A 2 15.13 42.00 -17.49
C ASN A 2 14.43 40.77 -16.87
N LEU A 3 14.93 39.58 -17.19
CA LEU A 3 14.46 38.27 -16.72
C LEU A 3 14.88 37.97 -15.26
N GLU A 4 15.19 38.97 -14.45
CA GLU A 4 15.63 38.74 -13.06
C GLU A 4 14.48 38.74 -12.04
N TYR A 5 13.36 39.40 -12.38
CA TYR A 5 12.26 39.64 -11.47
C TYR A 5 10.91 39.20 -12.06
N LYS A 6 10.03 38.71 -11.19
CA LYS A 6 8.63 38.41 -11.47
C LYS A 6 7.76 39.13 -10.44
N ARG A 7 6.47 39.33 -10.72
CA ARG A 7 5.53 39.85 -9.71
C ARG A 7 4.98 38.70 -8.88
N CYS A 8 4.84 38.92 -7.58
CA CYS A 8 4.21 37.97 -6.68
C CYS A 8 2.74 37.78 -7.08
N PRO A 9 2.25 36.56 -7.33
CA PRO A 9 0.85 36.32 -7.69
C PRO A 9 -0.15 36.62 -6.55
N PHE A 10 0.34 36.81 -5.33
CA PHE A 10 -0.45 37.04 -4.12
C PHE A 10 -0.53 38.50 -3.68
N CYS A 11 0.53 39.28 -3.86
CA CYS A 11 0.56 40.70 -3.45
C CYS A 11 1.04 41.66 -4.55
N ALA A 12 1.38 41.14 -5.73
CA ALA A 12 1.88 41.87 -6.91
C ALA A 12 3.17 42.69 -6.77
N GLU A 13 3.81 42.64 -5.60
CA GLU A 13 5.14 43.20 -5.41
C GLU A 13 6.20 42.45 -6.23
N GLU A 14 7.26 43.17 -6.59
CA GLU A 14 8.38 42.62 -7.36
C GLU A 14 9.25 41.71 -6.49
N ILE A 15 9.49 40.51 -7.00
CA ILE A 15 10.25 39.45 -6.33
C ILE A 15 11.24 38.84 -7.33
N LYS A 16 12.34 38.27 -6.82
CA LYS A 16 13.31 37.57 -7.67
C LYS A 16 12.63 36.40 -8.39
N MET A 17 13.04 36.11 -9.62
CA MET A 17 12.46 35.02 -10.43
C MET A 17 12.59 33.66 -9.72
N ALA A 18 13.74 33.43 -9.07
CA ALA A 18 14.04 32.24 -8.26
C ALA A 18 13.40 32.24 -6.84
N ALA A 19 12.60 33.25 -6.48
CA ALA A 19 11.98 33.29 -5.15
C ALA A 19 10.97 32.13 -5.00
N ILE A 20 11.14 31.37 -3.91
CA ILE A 20 10.23 30.30 -3.45
C ILE A 20 9.21 30.86 -2.43
N LYS A 21 9.49 32.04 -1.84
CA LYS A 21 8.60 32.72 -0.89
C LYS A 21 8.65 34.22 -1.13
N CYS A 22 7.50 34.89 -1.07
CA CYS A 22 7.44 36.34 -1.21
C CYS A 22 7.95 37.03 0.06
N LYS A 23 8.91 37.96 -0.08
CA LYS A 23 9.43 38.76 1.05
C LYS A 23 8.42 39.78 1.59
N HIS A 24 7.41 40.16 0.81
CA HIS A 24 6.44 41.20 1.16
C HIS A 24 5.22 40.62 1.88
N CYS A 25 4.60 39.57 1.34
CA CYS A 25 3.40 38.96 1.95
C CYS A 25 3.67 37.62 2.66
N GLY A 26 4.86 37.05 2.53
CA GLY A 26 5.22 35.78 3.17
C GLY A 26 4.62 34.53 2.53
N GLU A 27 3.80 34.64 1.47
CA GLU A 27 3.23 33.48 0.80
C GLU A 27 4.28 32.66 0.05
N LYS A 28 4.12 31.34 0.05
CA LYS A 28 4.98 30.40 -0.68
C LYS A 28 4.57 30.33 -2.15
N LEU A 29 5.56 30.35 -3.02
CA LEU A 29 5.46 30.28 -4.48
C LEU A 29 5.80 28.84 -4.91
N GLU A 30 5.08 27.87 -4.38
CA GLU A 30 5.24 26.45 -4.76
C GLU A 30 4.86 26.26 -6.24
N SER A 31 5.43 25.23 -6.88
CA SER A 31 5.20 24.91 -8.30
C SER A 31 3.70 24.89 -8.61
N VAL A 32 3.32 25.61 -9.66
CA VAL A 32 1.98 26.12 -9.99
C VAL A 32 0.91 25.03 -10.20
N GLU A 33 1.23 23.75 -10.03
CA GLU A 33 0.33 22.63 -10.34
C GLU A 33 -0.87 22.51 -9.39
N ASN A 34 -0.86 23.16 -8.21
CA ASN A 34 -1.97 23.07 -7.24
C ASN A 34 -2.56 24.40 -6.77
N THR A 35 -2.26 25.53 -7.42
CA THR A 35 -2.82 26.84 -7.03
C THR A 35 -3.92 27.29 -7.98
N LEU A 36 -5.13 27.51 -7.45
CA LEU A 36 -6.26 28.09 -8.18
C LEU A 36 -5.92 29.54 -8.59
N THR A 37 -5.42 29.71 -9.80
CA THR A 37 -5.15 31.01 -10.42
C THR A 37 -6.29 31.36 -11.38
N ILE A 38 -6.58 32.64 -11.50
CA ILE A 38 -7.59 33.17 -12.41
C ILE A 38 -6.99 34.27 -13.28
N ASN A 39 -7.54 34.44 -14.47
CA ASN A 39 -7.07 35.42 -15.43
C ASN A 39 -7.97 36.67 -15.40
N CYS A 40 -7.38 37.86 -15.34
CA CYS A 40 -8.14 39.11 -15.35
C CYS A 40 -8.69 39.40 -16.75
N GLU A 41 -10.01 39.42 -16.92
CA GLU A 41 -10.65 39.72 -18.22
C GLU A 41 -10.27 41.09 -18.83
N ALA A 42 -9.86 42.07 -18.01
CA ALA A 42 -9.52 43.40 -18.50
C ALA A 42 -8.06 43.56 -18.92
N CYS A 43 -7.14 42.75 -18.41
CA CYS A 43 -5.70 42.94 -18.67
C CYS A 43 -4.90 41.65 -18.84
N ASN A 44 -5.58 40.51 -18.87
CA ASN A 44 -5.04 39.15 -18.95
C ASN A 44 -3.90 38.88 -17.94
N PHE A 45 -3.94 39.54 -16.79
CA PHE A 45 -3.02 39.24 -15.70
C PHE A 45 -3.52 38.02 -14.94
N ILE A 46 -2.66 37.02 -14.76
CA ILE A 46 -2.94 35.83 -13.98
C ILE A 46 -2.59 36.11 -12.52
N TYR A 47 -3.55 35.91 -11.61
CA TYR A 47 -3.38 36.15 -10.18
C TYR A 47 -4.19 35.17 -9.34
N SER A 48 -3.91 35.11 -8.03
CA SER A 48 -4.63 34.21 -7.12
C SER A 48 -6.11 34.60 -7.02
N ASN A 49 -7.00 33.60 -7.04
CA ASN A 49 -8.43 33.79 -6.80
C ASN A 49 -8.78 34.31 -5.39
N ARG A 50 -7.80 34.41 -4.48
CA ARG A 50 -7.97 35.02 -3.16
C ARG A 50 -8.09 36.55 -3.22
N LEU A 51 -7.64 37.19 -4.30
CA LEU A 51 -7.72 38.64 -4.46
C LEU A 51 -9.06 39.04 -5.08
N ILE A 52 -9.79 39.93 -4.40
CA ILE A 52 -11.08 40.47 -4.86
C ILE A 52 -10.91 41.41 -6.07
N THR A 53 -9.76 42.08 -6.15
CA THR A 53 -9.41 43.03 -7.21
C THR A 53 -8.15 42.58 -7.92
N CYS A 54 -8.12 42.69 -9.25
CA CYS A 54 -6.92 42.45 -10.02
C CYS A 54 -5.81 43.41 -9.58
N PRO A 55 -4.63 42.93 -9.19
CA PRO A 55 -3.59 43.81 -8.67
C PRO A 55 -2.84 44.56 -9.77
N LYS A 56 -3.04 44.21 -11.05
CA LYS A 56 -2.46 44.94 -12.18
C LYS A 56 -3.31 46.13 -12.61
N CYS A 57 -4.64 45.98 -12.66
CA CYS A 57 -5.53 47.01 -13.22
C CYS A 57 -6.61 47.50 -12.25
N GLY A 58 -6.72 46.93 -11.04
CA GLY A 58 -7.70 47.32 -10.02
C GLY A 58 -9.13 46.83 -10.26
N LYS A 59 -9.43 46.19 -11.41
CA LYS A 59 -10.79 45.71 -11.71
C LYS A 59 -11.22 44.62 -10.73
N LYS A 60 -12.43 44.76 -10.16
CA LYS A 60 -13.04 43.75 -9.28
C LYS A 60 -13.36 42.47 -10.05
N ASN A 61 -13.12 41.33 -9.42
CA ASN A 61 -13.51 40.04 -9.95
C ASN A 61 -14.92 39.69 -9.44
N ILE A 62 -15.87 39.46 -10.36
CA ILE A 62 -17.29 39.22 -10.04
C ILE A 62 -17.56 37.72 -9.79
N GLN A 63 -16.54 36.91 -9.49
CA GLN A 63 -16.76 35.54 -9.00
C GLN A 63 -17.26 35.54 -7.53
N GLU A 64 -18.39 36.19 -7.29
CA GLU A 64 -19.09 36.32 -6.01
C GLU A 64 -20.03 35.14 -5.69
N LYS A 65 -19.91 33.99 -6.38
CA LYS A 65 -20.86 32.87 -6.20
C LYS A 65 -20.40 31.65 -5.42
N PHE A 66 -19.19 31.62 -4.85
CA PHE A 66 -18.71 30.42 -4.12
C PHE A 66 -18.37 30.62 -2.63
N LYS A 67 -18.63 31.79 -2.03
CA LYS A 67 -18.48 31.98 -0.56
C LYS A 67 -19.78 32.25 0.20
N THR A 68 -20.85 32.67 -0.46
CA THR A 68 -22.11 33.10 0.20
C THR A 68 -23.18 32.03 0.31
N LYS A 69 -22.79 30.74 0.42
CA LYS A 69 -23.71 29.69 0.92
C LYS A 69 -23.25 29.06 2.24
N ASN A 70 -21.98 29.23 2.62
CA ASN A 70 -21.45 28.63 3.85
C ASN A 70 -21.48 29.61 5.05
N GLU A 71 -21.45 30.93 4.86
CA GLU A 71 -21.52 31.89 5.99
C GLU A 71 -22.95 32.24 6.43
N GLU A 72 -23.95 32.23 5.54
CA GLU A 72 -25.35 32.38 5.94
C GLU A 72 -25.92 31.13 6.64
N VAL A 73 -25.37 29.94 6.34
CA VAL A 73 -25.70 28.71 7.07
C VAL A 73 -25.07 28.71 8.47
N LEU A 74 -23.88 29.26 8.65
CA LEU A 74 -23.25 29.38 9.97
C LEU A 74 -23.97 30.41 10.87
N ASN A 75 -24.41 31.55 10.31
CA ASN A 75 -25.03 32.62 11.08
C ASN A 75 -26.50 32.38 11.47
N LYS A 76 -27.19 31.38 10.88
CA LYS A 76 -28.51 30.92 11.36
C LYS A 76 -28.45 29.95 12.55
N ILE A 77 -27.26 29.60 13.05
CA ILE A 77 -27.10 28.70 14.22
C ILE A 77 -27.18 29.47 15.55
N HIS A 78 -27.07 30.81 15.53
CA HIS A 78 -27.02 31.61 16.77
C HIS A 78 -28.36 32.19 17.25
N LYS A 79 -29.46 31.43 17.16
CA LYS A 79 -30.68 31.74 17.93
C LYS A 79 -31.60 30.55 18.21
N ASN A 80 -31.08 29.50 18.85
CA ASN A 80 -31.91 28.58 19.66
C ASN A 80 -31.03 27.77 20.63
N ASN A 81 -31.23 27.93 21.94
CA ASN A 81 -30.48 27.20 22.98
C ASN A 81 -30.64 25.67 22.88
N ASN A 82 -31.72 25.19 22.24
CA ASN A 82 -31.93 23.75 22.01
C ASN A 82 -31.07 23.22 20.85
N ARG A 83 -30.72 24.05 19.85
CA ARG A 83 -29.81 23.66 18.76
C ARG A 83 -28.38 23.50 19.24
N LYS A 84 -27.92 24.35 20.16
CA LYS A 84 -26.57 24.22 20.76
C LYS A 84 -26.40 22.89 21.50
N LYS A 85 -27.43 22.44 22.23
CA LYS A 85 -27.41 21.13 22.91
C LYS A 85 -27.34 19.97 21.92
N ILE A 86 -28.10 20.01 20.83
CA ILE A 86 -28.08 18.97 19.79
C ILE A 86 -26.73 18.93 19.07
N VAL A 87 -26.14 20.08 18.74
CA VAL A 87 -24.82 20.15 18.08
C VAL A 87 -23.72 19.58 18.99
N ILE A 88 -23.74 19.89 20.29
CA ILE A 88 -22.77 19.32 21.25
C ILE A 88 -22.92 17.79 21.34
N LEU A 89 -24.16 17.28 21.34
CA LEU A 89 -24.43 15.84 21.42
C LEU A 89 -23.92 15.10 20.18
N ILE A 90 -24.13 15.65 18.98
CA ILE A 90 -23.61 15.08 17.73
C ILE A 90 -22.07 15.08 17.70
N ILE A 91 -21.42 16.16 18.15
CA ILE A 91 -19.94 16.22 18.22
C ILE A 91 -19.40 15.18 19.20
N SER A 92 -20.04 15.00 20.37
CA SER A 92 -19.62 13.96 21.32
C SER A 92 -19.73 12.56 20.72
N ILE A 93 -20.79 12.25 19.98
CA ILE A 93 -20.98 10.95 19.31
C ILE A 93 -19.91 10.73 18.23
N ILE A 94 -19.59 11.75 17.41
CA ILE A 94 -18.57 11.65 16.35
C ILE A 94 -17.17 11.40 16.93
N ILE A 95 -16.87 11.86 18.14
CA ILE A 95 -15.58 11.60 18.79
C ILE A 95 -15.58 10.25 19.52
N ILE A 96 -16.70 9.88 20.15
CA ILE A 96 -16.79 8.64 20.92
C ILE A 96 -16.85 7.41 20.00
N ILE A 97 -17.55 7.47 18.87
CA ILE A 97 -17.70 6.33 17.95
C ILE A 97 -16.34 5.81 17.43
N PRO A 98 -15.42 6.63 16.89
CA PRO A 98 -14.10 6.16 16.44
C PRO A 98 -13.26 5.58 17.58
N VAL A 99 -13.35 6.17 18.77
CA VAL A 99 -12.64 5.67 19.96
C VAL A 99 -13.18 4.30 20.35
N VAL A 100 -14.50 4.13 20.41
CA VAL A 100 -15.14 2.85 20.69
C VAL A 100 -14.82 1.83 19.59
N LEU A 101 -14.86 2.23 18.31
CA LEU A 101 -14.48 1.37 17.19
C LEU A 101 -13.01 0.96 17.25
N PHE A 102 -12.10 1.83 17.70
CA PHE A 102 -10.68 1.50 17.90
C PHE A 102 -10.47 0.50 19.04
N PHE A 103 -11.30 0.53 20.09
CA PHE A 103 -11.24 -0.45 21.17
C PHE A 103 -11.91 -1.77 20.83
N ILE A 104 -13.00 -1.76 20.04
CA ILE A 104 -13.69 -2.98 19.58
C ILE A 104 -12.92 -3.66 18.44
N PHE A 105 -12.36 -2.86 17.53
CA PHE A 105 -11.53 -3.30 16.41
C PHE A 105 -10.15 -2.65 16.52
N PRO A 106 -9.29 -3.13 17.44
CA PRO A 106 -7.91 -2.67 17.47
C PRO A 106 -7.31 -2.86 16.08
N PRO A 107 -6.58 -1.86 15.55
CA PRO A 107 -5.90 -2.04 14.28
C PRO A 107 -5.05 -3.31 14.39
N LEU A 108 -5.15 -4.16 13.37
CA LEU A 108 -4.27 -5.31 13.26
C LEU A 108 -2.85 -4.77 13.41
N LYS A 109 -2.19 -5.12 14.52
CA LYS A 109 -0.77 -4.82 14.68
C LYS A 109 -0.11 -5.48 13.49
N ASP A 110 0.37 -4.68 12.54
CA ASP A 110 1.20 -5.18 11.46
C ASP A 110 2.28 -6.02 12.12
N SER A 111 2.22 -7.33 11.85
CA SER A 111 3.21 -8.26 12.36
C SER A 111 4.55 -7.72 11.90
N LYS A 112 5.42 -7.32 12.84
CA LYS A 112 6.76 -6.79 12.56
C LYS A 112 7.33 -7.55 11.37
N GLU A 113 7.58 -6.83 10.28
CA GLU A 113 8.19 -7.38 9.09
C GLU A 113 9.50 -8.05 9.54
N ASN A 114 9.53 -9.38 9.49
CA ASN A 114 10.69 -10.13 9.91
C ASN A 114 11.73 -9.92 8.82
N ASN A 115 12.71 -9.05 9.07
CA ASN A 115 13.79 -8.77 8.10
C ASN A 115 14.76 -9.97 8.06
N TRP A 116 14.32 -11.06 7.45
CA TRP A 116 15.07 -12.30 7.29
C TRP A 116 15.74 -12.41 5.92
N LYS A 117 15.48 -11.48 5.01
CA LYS A 117 16.16 -11.42 3.72
C LYS A 117 17.68 -11.40 3.91
N GLY A 118 18.36 -12.32 3.25
CA GLY A 118 19.81 -12.53 3.34
C GLY A 118 20.26 -13.38 4.52
N LYS A 119 19.37 -13.80 5.41
CA LYS A 119 19.71 -14.69 6.53
C LYS A 119 20.06 -16.09 6.00
N ILE A 120 21.17 -16.63 6.47
CA ILE A 120 21.61 -17.99 6.20
C ILE A 120 21.11 -18.90 7.31
N TYR A 121 20.58 -20.07 6.95
CA TYR A 121 20.03 -21.02 7.90
C TYR A 121 20.23 -22.47 7.43
N LYS A 122 20.25 -23.41 8.38
CA LYS A 122 20.41 -24.85 8.13
C LYS A 122 19.19 -25.66 8.54
N ASP A 123 18.47 -25.19 9.54
CA ASP A 123 17.23 -25.78 10.01
C ASP A 123 16.32 -24.73 10.65
N GLU A 124 15.08 -25.11 10.95
CA GLU A 124 14.04 -24.21 11.47
C GLU A 124 14.42 -23.55 12.80
N ASN A 125 15.27 -24.19 13.61
CA ASN A 125 15.71 -23.62 14.89
C ASN A 125 16.54 -22.35 14.69
N ASP A 126 17.27 -22.24 13.57
CA ASP A 126 17.98 -21.01 13.22
C ASP A 126 17.01 -19.84 12.94
N LEU A 127 15.75 -20.15 12.62
CA LEU A 127 14.69 -19.19 12.27
C LEU A 127 13.78 -18.84 13.46
N GLY A 128 13.96 -19.53 14.59
CA GLY A 128 13.21 -19.33 15.82
C GLY A 128 12.39 -20.56 16.22
N GLN A 129 11.51 -20.41 17.20
CA GLN A 129 10.58 -21.47 17.60
C GLN A 129 9.36 -21.48 16.68
N TYR A 130 9.57 -21.94 15.44
CA TYR A 130 8.53 -22.14 14.44
C TYR A 130 8.50 -23.59 13.99
N GLU A 131 7.32 -24.09 13.65
CA GLU A 131 7.10 -25.42 13.11
C GLU A 131 6.99 -25.38 11.58
N SER A 132 7.54 -26.40 10.92
CA SER A 132 7.29 -26.70 9.51
C SER A 132 5.86 -27.17 9.28
N TYR A 133 5.20 -26.60 8.26
CA TYR A 133 3.90 -27.08 7.80
C TYR A 133 3.97 -27.71 6.41
N ALA A 134 4.71 -27.09 5.49
CA ALA A 134 4.81 -27.54 4.10
C ALA A 134 6.06 -26.96 3.45
N GLY A 135 6.53 -27.58 2.38
CA GLY A 135 7.59 -27.02 1.55
C GLY A 135 7.69 -27.75 0.21
N SER A 136 8.24 -27.07 -0.78
CA SER A 136 8.53 -27.66 -2.08
C SER A 136 9.75 -27.00 -2.74
N MET A 137 10.44 -27.79 -3.55
CA MET A 137 11.46 -27.28 -4.47
C MET A 137 10.76 -26.76 -5.71
N ILE A 138 11.00 -25.50 -6.07
CA ILE A 138 10.35 -24.86 -7.23
C ILE A 138 11.24 -24.77 -8.47
N LYS A 139 12.55 -25.01 -8.30
CA LYS A 139 13.52 -25.11 -9.38
C LYS A 139 14.74 -25.89 -8.92
N VAL A 140 15.04 -26.99 -9.58
CA VAL A 140 16.16 -27.86 -9.22
C VAL A 140 17.34 -27.66 -10.18
N ASN A 141 18.52 -27.41 -9.62
CA ASN A 141 19.77 -27.35 -10.36
C ASN A 141 20.56 -28.66 -10.24
N TYR A 142 20.30 -29.59 -11.15
CA TYR A 142 20.95 -30.92 -11.13
C TYR A 142 22.45 -30.89 -11.47
N SER A 143 22.94 -29.87 -12.18
CA SER A 143 24.34 -29.85 -12.63
C SER A 143 25.33 -29.69 -11.49
N ASN A 144 24.91 -29.03 -10.41
CA ASN A 144 25.80 -28.62 -9.32
C ASN A 144 25.44 -29.29 -8.00
N ASN A 145 25.03 -30.57 -8.04
CA ASN A 145 24.59 -31.29 -6.85
C ASN A 145 23.53 -30.49 -6.08
N TRP A 146 22.49 -30.02 -6.78
CA TRP A 146 21.38 -29.24 -6.24
C TRP A 146 21.75 -27.82 -5.77
N ILE A 147 23.03 -27.42 -5.77
CA ILE A 147 23.44 -26.06 -5.40
C ILE A 147 22.82 -25.03 -6.35
N GLY A 148 22.23 -23.99 -5.79
CA GLY A 148 21.48 -22.97 -6.51
C GLY A 148 20.04 -23.35 -6.82
N SER A 149 19.56 -24.49 -6.32
CA SER A 149 18.13 -24.82 -6.36
C SER A 149 17.34 -23.88 -5.44
N TYR A 150 16.10 -23.64 -5.82
CA TYR A 150 15.18 -22.73 -5.15
C TYR A 150 14.09 -23.50 -4.42
N GLY A 151 13.76 -23.07 -3.21
CA GLY A 151 12.75 -23.68 -2.37
C GLY A 151 11.75 -22.67 -1.83
N VAL A 152 10.55 -23.16 -1.55
CA VAL A 152 9.54 -22.40 -0.81
C VAL A 152 9.06 -23.25 0.35
N SER A 153 9.07 -22.67 1.55
CA SER A 153 8.70 -23.35 2.78
C SER A 153 7.70 -22.52 3.58
N LEU A 154 6.69 -23.17 4.13
CA LEU A 154 5.72 -22.59 5.06
C LEU A 154 6.10 -23.01 6.47
N ILE A 155 6.49 -22.04 7.28
CA ILE A 155 6.75 -22.23 8.71
C ILE A 155 5.82 -21.33 9.53
N GLY A 156 5.69 -21.59 10.83
CA GLY A 156 4.89 -20.70 11.67
C GLY A 156 4.58 -21.26 13.04
N ASN A 157 3.58 -20.66 13.67
CA ASN A 157 2.98 -21.10 14.92
C ASN A 157 1.52 -20.60 14.99
N ASP A 158 0.87 -20.81 16.13
CA ASP A 158 -0.52 -20.38 16.38
C ASP A 158 -0.79 -18.88 16.18
N LYS A 159 0.25 -18.04 16.09
CA LYS A 159 0.14 -16.59 15.95
C LYS A 159 0.45 -16.07 14.56
N ILE A 160 1.26 -16.78 13.78
CA ILE A 160 1.72 -16.31 12.47
C ILE A 160 2.18 -17.47 11.60
N LYS A 161 1.85 -17.39 10.32
CA LYS A 161 2.44 -18.25 9.27
C LYS A 161 3.34 -17.40 8.38
N ILE A 162 4.45 -17.97 7.97
CA ILE A 162 5.48 -17.29 7.18
C ILE A 162 5.84 -18.18 6.00
N LEU A 163 5.64 -17.68 4.78
CA LEU A 163 6.26 -18.26 3.60
C LEU A 163 7.69 -17.74 3.49
N ILE A 164 8.62 -18.66 3.27
CA ILE A 164 10.02 -18.41 3.04
C ILE A 164 10.33 -18.80 1.61
N PHE A 165 10.90 -17.87 0.85
CA PHE A 165 11.55 -18.16 -0.43
C PHE A 165 13.05 -18.21 -0.20
N ASP A 166 13.69 -19.32 -0.55
CA ASP A 166 15.11 -19.52 -0.31
C ASP A 166 15.87 -20.14 -1.49
N LYS A 167 17.19 -20.13 -1.35
CA LYS A 167 18.12 -20.74 -2.29
C LYS A 167 19.17 -21.57 -1.56
N LEU A 168 19.39 -22.77 -2.04
CA LEU A 168 20.43 -23.66 -1.54
C LEU A 168 21.81 -23.16 -1.94
N LEU A 169 22.63 -22.78 -0.97
CA LEU A 169 23.99 -22.28 -1.21
C LEU A 169 25.01 -23.41 -1.27
N ARG A 170 24.93 -24.35 -0.33
CA ARG A 170 25.90 -25.45 -0.18
C ARG A 170 25.35 -26.52 0.75
N TYR A 171 26.10 -27.62 0.85
CA TYR A 171 25.93 -28.61 1.90
C TYR A 171 27.08 -28.52 2.90
N GLU A 172 26.78 -28.72 4.18
CA GLU A 172 27.74 -28.94 5.24
C GLU A 172 27.48 -30.33 5.85
N GLY A 173 28.25 -31.32 5.39
CA GLY A 173 27.95 -32.72 5.66
C GLY A 173 26.62 -33.12 5.01
N LYS A 174 25.65 -33.56 5.83
CA LYS A 174 24.30 -33.94 5.37
C LYS A 174 23.27 -32.80 5.48
N LYS A 175 23.66 -31.64 6.01
CA LYS A 175 22.77 -30.50 6.19
C LYS A 175 22.84 -29.56 4.99
N ALA A 176 21.68 -29.18 4.46
CA ALA A 176 21.54 -28.10 3.49
C ALA A 176 21.78 -26.76 4.18
N VAL A 177 22.46 -25.84 3.50
CA VAL A 177 22.66 -24.46 3.96
C VAL A 177 22.00 -23.53 2.96
N ASN A 178 20.94 -22.88 3.39
CA ASN A 178 20.08 -22.04 2.55
C ASN A 178 20.26 -20.56 2.89
N ILE A 179 19.94 -19.68 1.94
CA ILE A 179 19.78 -18.24 2.16
C ILE A 179 18.34 -17.83 1.88
N ILE A 180 17.75 -17.07 2.78
CA ILE A 180 16.42 -16.52 2.60
C ILE A 180 16.50 -15.37 1.59
N LEU A 181 15.75 -15.49 0.50
CA LEU A 181 15.62 -14.49 -0.55
C LEU A 181 14.51 -13.50 -0.26
N ASP A 182 13.37 -13.99 0.23
CA ASP A 182 12.21 -13.18 0.56
C ASP A 182 11.28 -13.88 1.54
N THR A 183 10.39 -13.12 2.18
CA THR A 183 9.39 -13.66 3.13
C THR A 183 8.02 -13.02 2.92
N LEU A 184 6.96 -13.79 3.19
CA LEU A 184 5.60 -13.28 3.28
C LEU A 184 4.96 -13.73 4.60
N ASN A 185 4.42 -12.76 5.33
CA ASN A 185 3.74 -13.00 6.59
C ASN A 185 2.23 -13.11 6.37
N PHE A 186 1.61 -14.06 7.05
CA PHE A 186 0.19 -14.35 6.99
C PHE A 186 -0.39 -14.49 8.40
N PRO A 187 -1.62 -14.00 8.64
CA PRO A 187 -2.30 -14.30 9.90
C PRO A 187 -2.44 -15.82 10.11
N PRO A 188 -2.57 -16.30 11.35
CA PRO A 188 -2.57 -17.74 11.64
C PRO A 188 -3.78 -18.45 11.01
N ASN A 189 -4.89 -17.73 10.89
CA ASN A 189 -6.12 -18.18 10.24
C ASN A 189 -6.06 -18.09 8.72
N THR A 190 -4.91 -17.75 8.13
CA THR A 190 -4.75 -17.81 6.68
C THR A 190 -4.79 -19.26 6.26
N SER A 191 -5.58 -19.48 5.22
CA SER A 191 -5.98 -20.75 4.65
C SER A 191 -4.81 -21.66 4.25
N GLU A 192 -5.14 -22.85 3.74
CA GLU A 192 -4.20 -23.79 3.16
C GLU A 192 -3.41 -23.17 1.99
N PHE A 193 -2.15 -23.57 1.91
CA PHE A 193 -1.22 -23.16 0.86
C PHE A 193 -0.98 -24.34 -0.07
N ILE A 194 -1.09 -24.08 -1.37
CA ILE A 194 -0.66 -25.00 -2.42
C ILE A 194 0.67 -24.49 -2.97
N ILE A 195 1.70 -25.31 -2.90
CA ILE A 195 3.07 -24.98 -3.35
C ILE A 195 3.51 -25.99 -4.42
N GLY A 196 3.99 -25.51 -5.56
CA GLY A 196 4.68 -26.35 -6.56
C GLY A 196 3.79 -27.26 -7.42
N SER A 197 2.46 -27.18 -7.30
CA SER A 197 1.50 -28.02 -8.05
C SER A 197 0.47 -27.20 -8.83
N CYS A 198 0.82 -25.95 -9.14
CA CYS A 198 -0.06 -25.03 -9.85
C CYS A 198 0.21 -25.07 -11.36
N LEU A 199 -0.85 -25.06 -12.16
CA LEU A 199 -0.79 -24.78 -13.59
C LEU A 199 -1.11 -23.31 -13.82
N ARG A 200 -0.49 -22.71 -14.84
CA ARG A 200 -0.91 -21.44 -15.43
C ARG A 200 -1.21 -21.65 -16.90
N ASN A 201 -2.45 -21.38 -17.30
CA ASN A 201 -2.93 -21.66 -18.66
C ASN A 201 -2.63 -23.11 -19.09
N LYS A 202 -2.94 -24.08 -18.21
CA LYS A 202 -2.73 -25.52 -18.40
C LYS A 202 -1.27 -26.00 -18.48
N LYS A 203 -0.29 -25.15 -18.19
CA LYS A 203 1.12 -25.53 -18.12
C LYS A 203 1.61 -25.48 -16.69
N LEU A 204 2.34 -26.50 -16.24
CA LEU A 204 2.94 -26.53 -14.90
C LEU A 204 3.83 -25.31 -14.69
N ASP A 205 3.60 -24.66 -13.54
CA ASP A 205 4.31 -23.47 -13.10
C ASP A 205 4.64 -23.63 -11.61
N GLU A 206 5.77 -24.28 -11.34
CA GLU A 206 6.24 -24.64 -10.00
C GLU A 206 6.53 -23.42 -9.12
N GLU A 207 6.75 -22.25 -9.72
CA GLU A 207 6.99 -20.98 -9.02
C GLU A 207 5.71 -20.39 -8.41
N ILE A 208 4.52 -20.88 -8.79
CA ILE A 208 3.25 -20.35 -8.29
C ILE A 208 2.89 -21.00 -6.96
N ILE A 209 2.56 -20.12 -6.01
CA ILE A 209 1.99 -20.46 -4.72
C ILE A 209 0.58 -19.89 -4.68
N ALA A 210 -0.39 -20.76 -4.41
CA ALA A 210 -1.78 -20.37 -4.33
C ALA A 210 -2.30 -20.51 -2.89
N ILE A 211 -3.11 -19.54 -2.46
CA ILE A 211 -3.73 -19.50 -1.14
C ILE A 211 -5.22 -19.77 -1.31
N LEU A 212 -5.73 -20.80 -0.64
CA LEU A 212 -7.13 -21.24 -0.73
C LEU A 212 -8.03 -20.46 0.24
N ASP A 213 -9.31 -20.77 0.33
CA ASP A 213 -10.19 -20.38 1.46
C ASP A 213 -10.59 -21.65 2.21
N ASN A 214 -10.30 -21.72 3.51
CA ASN A 214 -10.58 -22.90 4.34
C ASN A 214 -12.05 -23.04 4.73
N ASN A 215 -12.91 -22.06 4.42
CA ASN A 215 -14.32 -22.09 4.78
C ASN A 215 -15.19 -22.88 3.79
N GLN A 216 -14.61 -23.43 2.72
CA GLN A 216 -15.32 -24.18 1.70
C GLN A 216 -14.75 -25.59 1.63
N PRO A 217 -15.60 -26.63 1.53
CA PRO A 217 -15.10 -28.00 1.36
C PRO A 217 -14.28 -28.09 0.07
N LEU A 218 -13.12 -28.76 0.15
CA LEU A 218 -12.30 -29.17 -1.00
C LEU A 218 -13.06 -30.19 -1.85
N ASP A 219 -14.07 -29.72 -2.55
CA ASP A 219 -14.69 -30.40 -3.68
C ASP A 219 -13.68 -30.38 -4.85
N VAL A 220 -13.50 -31.57 -5.45
CA VAL A 220 -12.56 -31.89 -6.52
C VAL A 220 -12.78 -31.02 -7.77
N ASP A 221 -13.99 -30.48 -7.98
CA ASP A 221 -14.34 -29.69 -9.16
C ASP A 221 -14.24 -28.17 -8.93
N THR A 222 -13.97 -27.72 -7.70
CA THR A 222 -14.06 -26.30 -7.35
C THR A 222 -12.70 -25.70 -6.98
N LEU A 223 -11.83 -25.60 -7.99
CA LEU A 223 -10.64 -24.73 -8.04
C LEU A 223 -10.99 -23.23 -8.16
N LYS A 224 -12.11 -22.79 -7.57
CA LYS A 224 -12.58 -21.39 -7.60
C LYS A 224 -12.28 -20.61 -6.31
N PHE A 225 -11.51 -21.19 -5.39
CA PHE A 225 -11.29 -20.64 -4.06
C PHE A 225 -9.91 -20.03 -3.84
N PHE A 226 -9.16 -19.74 -4.91
CA PHE A 226 -7.92 -18.97 -4.76
C PHE A 226 -8.24 -17.55 -4.29
N LEU A 227 -7.91 -17.25 -3.04
CA LEU A 227 -8.02 -15.90 -2.50
C LEU A 227 -6.94 -15.01 -3.11
N ARG A 228 -5.72 -15.56 -3.20
CA ARG A 228 -4.53 -14.87 -3.71
C ARG A 228 -3.57 -15.89 -4.31
N ALA A 229 -2.75 -15.40 -5.23
CA ALA A 229 -1.62 -16.14 -5.75
C ALA A 229 -0.36 -15.28 -5.74
N TYR A 230 0.76 -15.93 -5.47
CA TYR A 230 2.09 -15.34 -5.48
C TYR A 230 2.99 -16.17 -6.38
N ARG A 231 4.00 -15.52 -6.94
CA ARG A 231 5.09 -16.16 -7.67
C ARG A 231 6.36 -16.01 -6.86
N ALA A 232 7.04 -17.11 -6.56
CA ALA A 232 8.42 -17.09 -6.08
C ALA A 232 9.35 -16.96 -7.30
N ASN A 233 9.59 -15.73 -7.73
CA ASN A 233 10.26 -15.47 -8.99
C ASN A 233 11.77 -15.72 -8.85
N CYS A 234 12.27 -16.80 -9.46
CA CYS A 234 13.69 -17.19 -9.38
C CYS A 234 14.65 -16.22 -10.07
N THR A 235 14.13 -15.26 -10.85
CA THR A 235 14.94 -14.23 -11.53
C THR A 235 15.08 -12.98 -10.66
N THR A 236 13.99 -12.53 -10.03
CA THR A 236 13.99 -11.33 -9.19
C THR A 236 14.30 -11.63 -7.73
N GLU A 237 14.30 -12.91 -7.34
CA GLU A 237 14.52 -13.38 -5.96
C GLU A 237 13.52 -12.75 -4.97
N LYS A 238 12.26 -12.63 -5.40
CA LYS A 238 11.17 -12.03 -4.63
C LYS A 238 9.87 -12.80 -4.80
N PHE A 239 9.00 -12.66 -3.80
CA PHE A 239 7.59 -12.96 -3.98
C PHE A 239 6.90 -11.82 -4.72
N GLU A 240 6.17 -12.17 -5.77
CA GLU A 240 5.41 -11.23 -6.59
C GLU A 240 3.94 -11.65 -6.59
N GLN A 241 3.05 -10.78 -6.15
CA GLN A 241 1.62 -11.06 -6.24
C GLN A 241 1.19 -11.11 -7.70
N ILE A 242 0.44 -12.14 -8.09
CA ILE A 242 -0.05 -12.35 -9.46
C ILE A 242 -1.57 -12.47 -9.50
N ASP A 243 -2.15 -12.21 -10.67
CA ASP A 243 -3.56 -12.47 -10.94
C ASP A 243 -3.83 -14.00 -10.88
N ILE A 244 -4.93 -14.37 -10.22
CA ILE A 244 -5.41 -15.75 -10.11
C ILE A 244 -5.99 -16.28 -11.41
N LYS A 245 -6.28 -15.41 -12.39
CA LYS A 245 -6.88 -15.82 -13.67
C LYS A 245 -5.99 -16.83 -14.41
N GLY A 246 -6.58 -17.99 -14.71
CA GLY A 246 -5.91 -19.07 -15.45
C GLY A 246 -4.96 -19.91 -14.60
N ILE A 247 -4.97 -19.72 -13.27
CA ILE A 247 -4.31 -20.63 -12.32
C ILE A 247 -5.26 -21.79 -12.03
N GLU A 248 -4.73 -23.01 -12.12
CA GLU A 248 -5.42 -24.26 -11.79
C GLU A 248 -4.49 -25.08 -10.87
N TYR A 249 -5.01 -25.99 -10.05
CA TYR A 249 -4.19 -26.91 -9.26
C TYR A 249 -4.34 -28.34 -9.77
N VAL A 250 -3.23 -29.07 -9.83
CA VAL A 250 -3.22 -30.49 -10.16
C VAL A 250 -3.04 -31.28 -8.87
N ASN A 251 -4.04 -32.08 -8.53
CA ASN A 251 -3.88 -33.04 -7.46
C ASN A 251 -3.02 -34.20 -7.98
N VAL A 252 -1.74 -34.20 -7.62
CA VAL A 252 -0.76 -35.21 -8.06
C VAL A 252 -1.00 -36.60 -7.43
N GLY A 253 -2.07 -36.78 -6.63
CA GLY A 253 -2.35 -37.99 -5.86
C GLY A 253 -3.59 -38.80 -6.26
N LYS A 254 -4.19 -38.58 -7.44
CA LYS A 254 -5.31 -39.40 -7.93
C LYS A 254 -5.10 -39.79 -9.40
N ASP A 255 -4.22 -40.75 -9.62
CA ASP A 255 -4.26 -41.66 -10.77
C ASP A 255 -4.24 -43.10 -10.24
#